data_AF-A0A9D9K3G3-F1
#
_entry.id   AF-A0A9D9K3G3-F1
#
_cell.length_a   1.000
_cell.length_b   1.000
_cell.length_c   1.000
_cell.angle_alpha   90.00
_cell.angle_beta   90.00
_cell.angle_gamma   90.00
#
_symmetry.space_group_name_H-M   'P 1'
#
loop_
_entity.id
_entity.type
_entity.pdbx_description
1 polymer ?
#
loop_
_entity_poly.entity_id
_entity_poly.type
_entity_poly.pdbx_seq_one_letter_code
_entity_poly.pdbx_strand_id
1 'polypeptide(L)'
;MALCLATSLVECNGFDAHDQMMRYCAWAETGYLSSTGTCFDIGNTTSSALRWFRQTGDPFAGADDPHLASNGCIMRLAPTPMFFFPDLDAAERYAAESSRTTHGAAECLDACRLLARIICRALSDQSKVEVA
;
A
#
# COMPACT_ATOMS: atom_id res chain seq x y z
N MET A 1 3.48 8.43 0.66
CA MET A 1 3.42 6.95 0.66
C MET A 1 3.12 6.33 -0.72
N ALA A 2 2.12 6.78 -1.49
CA ALA A 2 1.85 6.19 -2.82
C ALA A 2 3.09 6.23 -3.75
N LEU A 3 3.79 7.36 -3.80
CA LEU A 3 5.05 7.46 -4.56
C LEU A 3 6.10 6.46 -4.06
N CYS A 4 6.29 6.31 -2.74
CA CYS A 4 7.19 5.30 -2.19
C CYS A 4 6.86 3.88 -2.65
N LEU A 5 5.57 3.51 -2.69
CA LEU A 5 5.11 2.22 -3.20
C LEU A 5 5.41 2.07 -4.70
N ALA A 6 5.10 3.09 -5.50
CA ALA A 6 5.39 3.10 -6.93
C ALA A 6 6.89 2.95 -7.21
N THR A 7 7.73 3.70 -6.49
CA THR A 7 9.19 3.63 -6.63
C THR A 7 9.71 2.24 -6.26
N SER A 8 9.20 1.64 -5.17
CA SER A 8 9.56 0.27 -4.81
C SER A 8 9.22 -0.74 -5.90
N LEU A 9 7.98 -0.70 -6.41
CA LEU A 9 7.54 -1.60 -7.49
C LEU A 9 8.42 -1.50 -8.73
N VAL A 10 8.75 -0.27 -9.15
CA VAL A 10 9.58 -0.02 -10.34
C VAL A 10 11.03 -0.42 -10.13
N GLU A 11 11.65 -0.02 -9.01
CA GLU A 11 13.07 -0.28 -8.75
C GLU A 11 13.36 -1.75 -8.41
N CYS A 12 12.44 -2.42 -7.72
CA CYS A 12 12.54 -3.86 -7.43
C CYS A 12 12.02 -4.74 -8.57
N ASN A 13 11.41 -4.15 -9.61
CA ASN A 13 10.74 -4.87 -10.70
C ASN A 13 9.75 -5.93 -10.19
N GLY A 14 8.96 -5.57 -9.17
CA GLY A 14 8.06 -6.49 -8.49
C GLY A 14 7.69 -6.00 -7.09
N PHE A 15 6.87 -6.78 -6.39
CA PHE A 15 6.51 -6.48 -5.01
C PHE A 15 7.60 -6.92 -4.04
N ASP A 16 8.16 -5.96 -3.31
CA ASP A 16 9.10 -6.19 -2.21
C ASP A 16 8.59 -5.47 -0.95
N ALA A 17 8.06 -6.23 -0.01
CA ALA A 17 7.49 -5.67 1.23
C ALA A 17 8.55 -4.97 2.10
N HIS A 18 9.80 -5.44 2.06
CA HIS A 18 10.88 -4.85 2.85
C HIS A 18 11.31 -3.51 2.26
N ASP A 19 11.53 -3.44 0.94
CA ASP A 19 11.85 -2.18 0.25
C ASP A 19 10.70 -1.15 0.38
N GLN A 20 9.44 -1.59 0.27
CA GLN A 20 8.26 -0.76 0.53
C GLN A 20 8.32 -0.12 1.93
N MET A 21 8.58 -0.92 2.97
CA MET A 21 8.63 -0.44 4.35
C MET A 21 9.85 0.46 4.60
N MET A 22 11.00 0.14 4.01
CA MET A 22 12.19 0.99 4.06
C MET A 22 11.92 2.39 3.47
N ARG A 23 11.22 2.48 2.34
CA ARG A 23 10.87 3.78 1.75
C ARG A 23 9.82 4.54 2.56
N TYR A 24 8.89 3.83 3.22
CA TYR A 24 7.96 4.47 4.15
C TYR A 24 8.67 5.02 5.39
N CYS A 25 9.66 4.30 5.92
CA CYS A 25 10.54 4.83 6.97
C CYS A 25 11.33 6.03 6.48
N ALA A 26 11.93 5.98 5.29
CA ALA A 26 12.64 7.12 4.71
C ALA A 26 11.74 8.36 4.56
N TRP A 27 10.49 8.17 4.12
CA TRP A 27 9.50 9.24 4.06
C TRP A 27 9.22 9.80 5.47
N ALA A 28 8.98 8.94 6.45
CA ALA A 28 8.67 9.35 7.82
C ALA A 28 9.83 10.08 8.51
N GLU A 29 11.07 9.63 8.29
CA GLU A 29 12.27 10.12 8.98
C GLU A 29 12.88 11.36 8.29
N THR A 30 12.88 11.38 6.95
CA THR A 30 13.63 12.40 6.18
C THR A 30 12.76 13.21 5.22
N GLY A 31 11.46 12.90 5.11
CA GLY A 31 10.59 13.54 4.12
C GLY A 31 10.82 13.06 2.70
N TYR A 32 11.48 11.91 2.49
CA TYR A 32 11.65 11.30 1.17
C TYR A 32 10.32 11.21 0.41
N LEU A 33 10.29 11.76 -0.81
CA LEU A 33 9.09 11.89 -1.66
C LEU A 33 7.91 12.62 -1.01
N SER A 34 8.17 13.47 -0.01
CA SER A 34 7.20 14.43 0.51
C SER A 34 7.14 15.68 -0.38
N SER A 35 5.93 16.23 -0.56
CA SER A 35 5.74 17.50 -1.26
C SER A 35 6.26 18.72 -0.49
N THR A 36 6.43 18.60 0.82
CA THR A 36 6.93 19.70 1.68
C THR A 36 8.39 19.51 2.10
N GLY A 37 9.05 18.43 1.65
CA GLY A 37 10.39 18.05 2.10
C GLY A 37 10.47 17.47 3.51
N THR A 38 9.33 17.33 4.22
CA THR A 38 9.26 16.72 5.56
C THR A 38 8.05 15.78 5.67
N CYS A 39 8.07 14.82 6.59
CA CYS A 39 6.88 14.02 6.87
C CYS A 39 5.79 14.90 7.50
N PHE A 40 4.56 14.77 7.01
CA PHE A 40 3.37 15.38 7.60
C PHE A 40 2.17 14.43 7.47
N ASP A 41 1.19 14.58 8.36
CA ASP A 41 -0.08 13.84 8.35
C ASP A 41 0.05 12.30 8.36
N ILE A 42 0.99 11.77 9.15
CA ILE A 42 1.14 10.33 9.34
C ILE A 42 0.12 9.80 10.35
N GLY A 43 -0.72 8.86 9.91
CA GLY A 43 -1.69 8.20 10.78
C GLY A 43 -1.05 7.29 11.83
N ASN A 44 -1.74 7.11 12.97
CA ASN A 44 -1.25 6.30 14.10
C ASN A 44 -0.96 4.85 13.70
N THR A 45 -1.84 4.19 12.94
CA THR A 45 -1.68 2.80 12.49
C THR A 45 -0.41 2.64 11.66
N THR A 46 -0.19 3.53 10.67
CA THR A 46 1.05 3.58 9.89
C THR A 46 2.26 3.82 10.78
N SER A 47 2.22 4.83 11.66
CA SER A 47 3.35 5.17 12.53
C SER A 47 3.75 3.99 13.42
N SER A 48 2.78 3.29 14.00
CA SER A 48 3.02 2.10 14.83
C SER A 48 3.64 0.95 14.03
N ALA A 49 3.13 0.67 12.82
CA ALA A 49 3.68 -0.38 11.97
C ALA A 49 5.12 -0.07 11.52
N LEU A 50 5.44 1.18 11.18
CA LEU A 50 6.81 1.57 10.84
C LEU A 50 7.75 1.41 12.04
N ARG A 51 7.32 1.77 13.26
CA ARG A 51 8.12 1.54 14.47
C ARG A 51 8.36 0.06 14.72
N TRP A 52 7.33 -0.78 14.56
CA TRP A 52 7.46 -2.22 14.71
C TRP A 52 8.47 -2.79 13.72
N PHE A 53 8.33 -2.47 12.43
CA PHE A 53 9.27 -2.89 11.39
C PHE A 53 10.71 -2.46 11.70
N ARG A 54 10.92 -1.23 12.18
CA ARG A 54 12.27 -0.76 12.55
C ARG A 54 12.88 -1.53 13.73
N GLN A 55 12.04 -2.08 14.61
CA GLN A 55 12.48 -2.86 15.76
C GLN A 55 12.72 -4.34 15.41
N THR A 56 11.88 -4.92 14.56
CA THR A 56 11.86 -6.37 14.31
C THR A 56 12.46 -6.78 12.97
N GLY A 57 12.48 -5.87 11.99
CA GLY A 57 12.81 -6.17 10.60
C GLY A 57 11.69 -6.90 9.83
N ASP A 58 10.55 -7.21 10.48
CA ASP A 58 9.41 -7.86 9.82
C ASP A 58 8.59 -6.84 9.00
N PRO A 59 8.57 -6.94 7.66
CA PRO A 59 7.88 -5.97 6.83
C PRO A 59 6.36 -6.07 6.92
N PHE A 60 5.79 -7.18 7.39
CA PHE A 60 4.35 -7.36 7.54
C PHE A 60 3.87 -6.93 8.93
N ALA A 61 4.09 -5.65 9.22
CA ALA A 61 3.89 -5.05 10.54
C ALA A 61 2.46 -4.51 10.80
N GLY A 62 1.50 -4.78 9.92
CA GLY A 62 0.14 -4.29 10.07
C GLY A 62 -0.66 -5.08 11.10
N ALA A 63 -1.31 -4.38 12.04
CA ALA A 63 -2.21 -5.01 12.99
C ALA A 63 -3.44 -5.62 12.29
N ASP A 64 -3.87 -6.80 12.76
CA ASP A 64 -5.01 -7.55 12.25
C ASP A 64 -6.32 -7.30 13.01
N ASP A 65 -6.27 -6.53 14.10
CA ASP A 65 -7.44 -6.09 14.88
C ASP A 65 -8.42 -5.27 14.01
N PRO A 66 -9.67 -5.73 13.82
CA PRO A 66 -10.70 -4.99 13.07
C PRO A 66 -10.95 -3.58 13.61
N HIS A 67 -10.75 -3.31 14.89
CA HIS A 67 -10.94 -1.98 15.47
C HIS A 67 -9.89 -0.96 15.01
N LEU A 68 -8.79 -1.41 14.40
CA LEU A 68 -7.74 -0.57 13.83
C LEU A 68 -7.87 -0.37 12.32
N ALA A 69 -8.93 -0.93 11.71
CA ALA A 69 -9.24 -0.75 10.30
C ALA A 69 -9.37 0.75 9.97
N SER A 70 -8.56 1.20 9.01
CA SER A 70 -8.48 2.61 8.61
C SER A 70 -7.99 2.73 7.17
N ASN A 71 -8.13 3.92 6.59
CA ASN A 71 -7.92 4.17 5.17
C ASN A 71 -6.44 4.33 4.75
N GLY A 72 -5.48 4.18 5.67
CA GLY A 72 -4.07 4.45 5.38
C GLY A 72 -3.45 3.53 4.33
N CYS A 73 -3.98 2.32 4.16
CA CYS A 73 -3.58 1.40 3.09
C CYS A 73 -4.22 1.71 1.75
N ILE A 74 -5.53 1.96 1.72
CA ILE A 74 -6.27 2.14 0.46
C ILE A 74 -5.91 3.47 -0.23
N MET A 75 -5.59 4.52 0.55
CA MET A 75 -5.23 5.84 0.01
C MET A 75 -3.93 5.85 -0.82
N ARG A 76 -3.08 4.83 -0.66
CA ARG A 76 -1.79 4.72 -1.36
C ARG A 76 -1.75 3.63 -2.43
N LEU A 77 -2.88 2.97 -2.68
CA LEU A 77 -2.92 1.69 -3.38
C LEU A 77 -2.65 1.77 -4.89
N ALA A 78 -3.08 2.85 -5.55
CA ALA A 78 -3.13 2.94 -7.01
C ALA A 78 -1.91 2.41 -7.80
N PRO A 79 -0.65 2.61 -7.37
CA PRO A 79 0.52 2.08 -8.07
C PRO A 79 0.52 0.55 -8.23
N THR A 80 -0.04 -0.20 -7.28
CA THR A 80 -0.05 -1.67 -7.31
C THR A 80 -0.84 -2.23 -8.50
N PRO A 81 -2.15 -1.95 -8.65
CA PRO A 81 -2.90 -2.44 -9.81
C PRO A 81 -2.39 -1.86 -11.13
N MET A 82 -1.82 -0.65 -11.15
CA MET A 82 -1.20 -0.10 -12.36
C MET A 82 0.04 -0.88 -12.80
N PHE A 83 0.86 -1.34 -11.85
CA PHE A 83 2.07 -2.10 -12.13
C PHE A 83 1.78 -3.52 -12.61
N PHE A 84 0.83 -4.20 -11.96
CA PHE A 84 0.49 -5.59 -12.27
C PHE A 84 -0.51 -5.76 -13.42
N PHE A 85 -1.12 -4.69 -13.91
CA PHE A 85 -2.02 -4.75 -15.06
C PHE A 85 -1.32 -5.36 -16.30
N PRO A 86 -1.97 -6.27 -17.06
CA PRO A 86 -3.36 -6.70 -16.96
C PRO A 86 -3.60 -7.94 -16.08
N ASP A 87 -2.62 -8.39 -15.29
CA ASP A 87 -2.76 -9.53 -14.39
C ASP A 87 -3.59 -9.17 -13.15
N LEU A 88 -4.89 -9.46 -13.21
CA LEU A 88 -5.85 -9.16 -12.14
C LEU A 88 -5.55 -9.93 -10.85
N ASP A 89 -5.14 -11.19 -10.96
CA ASP A 89 -4.84 -12.03 -9.79
C ASP A 89 -3.61 -11.50 -9.05
N ALA A 90 -2.58 -11.09 -9.80
CA ALA A 90 -1.41 -10.43 -9.22
C ALA A 90 -1.77 -9.07 -8.61
N ALA A 91 -2.57 -8.25 -9.30
CA ALA A 91 -3.00 -6.95 -8.81
C ALA A 91 -3.74 -7.06 -7.47
N GLU A 92 -4.69 -7.98 -7.33
CA GLU A 92 -5.42 -8.22 -6.09
C GLU A 92 -4.54 -8.79 -4.98
N ARG A 93 -3.72 -9.79 -5.31
CA ARG A 93 -2.78 -10.37 -4.35
C ARG A 93 -1.88 -9.28 -3.76
N TYR A 94 -1.17 -8.56 -4.61
CA TYR A 94 -0.20 -7.57 -4.14
C TYR A 94 -0.83 -6.32 -3.56
N ALA A 95 -2.10 -6.03 -3.87
CA ALA A 95 -2.87 -5.00 -3.18
C ALA A 95 -3.06 -5.33 -1.70
N ALA A 96 -3.46 -6.57 -1.40
CA ALA A 96 -3.58 -7.05 -0.03
C ALA A 96 -2.21 -7.13 0.66
N GLU A 97 -1.19 -7.68 0.00
CA GLU A 97 0.17 -7.76 0.58
C GLU A 97 0.74 -6.36 0.89
N SER A 98 0.55 -5.39 -0.01
CA SER A 98 0.93 -3.98 0.22
C SER A 98 0.17 -3.36 1.40
N SER A 99 -1.09 -3.72 1.62
CA SER A 99 -1.83 -3.29 2.81
C SER A 99 -1.23 -3.87 4.08
N ARG A 100 -0.96 -5.19 4.10
CA ARG A 100 -0.52 -5.96 5.27
C ARG A 100 0.77 -5.44 5.90
N THR A 101 1.57 -4.67 5.16
CA THR A 101 2.76 -3.98 5.69
C THR A 101 2.45 -3.01 6.83
N THR A 102 1.25 -2.41 6.85
CA THR A 102 0.86 -1.42 7.87
C THR A 102 -0.58 -1.59 8.38
N HIS A 103 -1.45 -2.24 7.60
CA HIS A 103 -2.86 -2.46 7.93
C HIS A 103 -3.20 -3.93 7.58
N GLY A 104 -3.23 -4.79 8.60
CA GLY A 104 -3.44 -6.24 8.48
C GLY A 104 -4.89 -6.68 8.64
N ALA A 105 -5.78 -5.79 9.12
CA ALA A 105 -7.19 -6.10 9.33
C ALA A 105 -7.86 -6.60 8.04
N ALA A 106 -8.72 -7.62 8.15
CA ALA A 106 -9.36 -8.28 7.00
C ALA A 106 -10.07 -7.27 6.07
N GLU A 107 -10.82 -6.32 6.65
CA GLU A 107 -11.50 -5.26 5.90
C GLU A 107 -10.53 -4.39 5.08
N CYS A 108 -9.35 -4.07 5.63
CA CYS A 108 -8.32 -3.33 4.91
C CYS A 108 -7.76 -4.13 3.73
N LEU A 109 -7.51 -5.43 3.93
CA LEU A 109 -7.01 -6.31 2.87
C LEU A 109 -8.03 -6.46 1.74
N ASP A 110 -9.30 -6.72 2.09
CA ASP A 110 -10.37 -6.94 1.14
C ASP A 110 -10.76 -5.65 0.40
N ALA A 111 -10.78 -4.51 1.09
CA ALA A 111 -10.99 -3.22 0.45
C ALA A 111 -9.87 -2.90 -0.57
N CYS A 112 -8.62 -3.25 -0.26
CA CYS A 112 -7.51 -3.09 -1.21
C CYS A 112 -7.66 -4.03 -2.42
N ARG A 113 -8.05 -5.29 -2.23
CA ARG A 113 -8.35 -6.21 -3.35
C ARG A 113 -9.45 -5.64 -4.25
N LEU A 114 -10.55 -5.20 -3.64
CA LEU A 114 -11.68 -4.65 -4.38
C LEU A 114 -11.29 -3.41 -5.18
N LEU A 115 -10.59 -2.45 -4.56
CA LEU A 115 -10.16 -1.25 -5.29
C LEU A 115 -9.14 -1.58 -6.39
N ALA A 116 -8.26 -2.55 -6.18
CA ALA A 116 -7.35 -3.02 -7.23
C ALA A 116 -8.12 -3.56 -8.43
N ARG A 117 -9.16 -4.40 -8.20
CA ARG A 117 -10.06 -4.89 -9.26
C ARG A 117 -10.73 -3.75 -10.02
N ILE A 118 -11.29 -2.78 -9.30
CA ILE A 118 -11.95 -1.61 -9.89
C ILE A 118 -10.98 -0.84 -10.79
N ILE A 119 -9.74 -0.61 -10.32
CA ILE A 119 -8.71 0.10 -11.10
C ILE A 119 -8.33 -0.72 -12.35
N CYS A 120 -8.09 -2.03 -12.23
CA CYS A 120 -7.77 -2.87 -13.39
C CYS A 120 -8.90 -2.87 -14.43
N ARG A 121 -10.16 -2.97 -13.99
CA ARG A 121 -11.32 -2.88 -14.90
C ARG A 121 -11.39 -1.53 -15.59
N ALA A 122 -11.14 -0.43 -14.87
CA ALA A 122 -11.09 0.91 -15.46
C ALA A 122 -9.95 1.05 -16.48
N LEU A 123 -8.78 0.46 -16.20
CA LEU A 123 -7.65 0.41 -17.16
C LEU A 123 -7.95 -0.46 -18.39
N SER A 124 -8.88 -1.42 -18.28
CA SER A 124 -9.43 -2.20 -19.39
C SER A 124 -10.58 -1.52 -20.15
N ASP A 125 -10.75 -0.20 -20.01
CA ASP A 125 -11.77 0.61 -20.70
C ASP A 125 -13.22 0.21 -20.38
N GLN A 126 -13.46 -0.38 -19.20
CA GLN A 126 -14.83 -0.67 -18.73
C GLN A 126 -15.51 0.61 -18.22
N SER A 127 -16.83 0.69 -18.42
CA SER A 127 -17.63 1.83 -17.96
C SER A 127 -17.73 1.89 -16.43
N LYS A 128 -18.10 3.06 -15.89
CA LYS A 128 -18.31 3.26 -14.45
C LYS A 128 -19.28 2.23 -13.82
N VAL A 129 -20.25 1.75 -14.58
CA VAL A 129 -21.23 0.75 -14.12
C VAL A 129 -20.62 -0.66 -14.06
N GLU A 130 -19.69 -0.96 -14.95
CA GLU A 130 -19.05 -2.29 -15.06
C GLU A 130 -17.85 -2.45 -14.12
N VAL A 131 -17.18 -1.35 -13.75
CA VAL A 131 -16.05 -1.40 -12.82
C VAL A 131 -16.50 -1.66 -11.37
N ALA A 132 -17.68 -1.16 -10.98
CA ALA A 132 -18.26 -1.28 -9.63
C ALA A 132 -18.69 -2.71 -9.30
#